data_AF-A0A536YX12-F1
#
_entry.id   AF-A0A536YX12-F1
#
_cell.length_a   1.000
_cell.length_b   1.000
_cell.length_c   1.000
_cell.angle_alpha   90.00
_cell.angle_beta   90.00
_cell.angle_gamma   90.00
#
_symmetry.space_group_name_H-M   'P 1'
#
loop_
_entity.id
_entity.type
_entity.pdbx_description
1 polymer ?
#
loop_
_entity_poly.entity_id
_entity_poly.type
_entity_poly.pdbx_seq_one_letter_code
_entity_poly.pdbx_strand_id
1 'polypeptide(L)'
;MIPLLDHVRRVPWAALVLLITGLVVAAIGGWCVASWHELVMPLAFERLQYDASWAFVFAGVALAAHALGLSAIGRWCAAVAILFGAVRLAAYGAPGWIDIHPMAANPWLPYGPGNYNDMGVLTAAVFVALGCALAALGPKVHGPVRSVLVSLLASIALALASVLLFAAWTGGVFASQWLLLTGGERVGALLFVLLAGGVLAGALIRSKDEQQAIRRWAPGIVWFAVFVCALVLWQALQVQEARFIDNSTRLVATDVKNRVERAIAIRIRQLERLAERAIIYGFVEERWQGDASTLLNETPDFQGIGWAGEDLHIRSVVPQSQASAIGSSLRSDPERMRTVDAAIQSRRSTLSRYIDLRLSGS
;
A
#
# COMPACT_ATOMS: atom_id res chain seq x y z
N MET A 1 -21.66 54.95 31.43
CA MET A 1 -22.32 54.35 30.25
C MET A 1 -21.37 54.54 29.07
N ILE A 2 -20.74 53.58 28.40
CA ILE A 2 -20.87 52.12 28.22
C ILE A 2 -19.46 51.63 27.80
N PRO A 3 -18.71 50.88 28.64
CA PRO A 3 -17.64 50.01 28.11
C PRO A 3 -17.76 48.54 28.59
N LEU A 4 -18.73 48.23 29.46
CA LEU A 4 -18.93 46.89 30.01
C LEU A 4 -19.76 45.96 29.11
N LEU A 5 -20.51 46.50 28.14
CA LEU A 5 -21.35 45.72 27.23
C LEU A 5 -20.62 45.18 25.99
N ASP A 6 -19.41 45.65 25.69
CA ASP A 6 -18.62 45.15 24.55
C ASP A 6 -17.82 43.88 24.88
N HIS A 7 -17.53 43.63 26.16
CA HIS A 7 -16.78 42.43 26.58
C HIS A 7 -17.68 41.19 26.69
N VAL A 8 -18.97 41.37 26.99
CA VAL A 8 -19.91 40.25 27.19
C VAL A 8 -20.50 39.73 25.87
N ARG A 9 -20.45 40.51 24.77
CA ARG A 9 -21.05 40.14 23.49
C ARG A 9 -20.17 39.32 22.54
N ARG A 10 -18.84 39.37 22.65
CA ARG A 10 -17.93 38.66 21.71
C ARG A 10 -17.53 37.26 22.15
N VAL A 11 -17.69 36.94 23.44
CA VAL A 11 -17.23 35.70 24.06
C VAL A 11 -18.18 34.49 23.90
N PRO A 12 -19.53 34.62 23.89
CA PRO A 12 -20.39 33.44 23.80
C PRO A 12 -20.49 32.85 22.38
N TRP A 13 -20.52 33.69 21.35
CA TRP A 13 -20.71 33.22 19.96
C TRP A 13 -19.53 32.41 19.45
N ALA A 14 -18.32 32.83 19.76
CA ALA A 14 -17.12 32.16 19.29
C ALA A 14 -16.88 30.84 20.03
N ALA A 15 -17.17 30.78 21.34
CA ALA A 15 -17.20 29.53 22.09
C ALA A 15 -18.30 28.58 21.59
N LEU A 16 -19.47 29.11 21.25
CA LEU A 16 -20.57 28.34 20.66
C LEU A 16 -20.19 27.72 19.31
N VAL A 17 -19.51 28.47 18.44
CA VAL A 17 -19.02 27.95 17.15
C VAL A 17 -18.03 26.81 17.37
N LEU A 18 -17.06 26.95 18.30
CA LEU A 18 -16.11 25.88 18.61
C LEU A 18 -16.80 24.64 19.19
N LEU A 19 -17.81 24.85 20.04
CA LEU A 19 -18.62 23.78 20.62
C LEU A 19 -19.37 23.02 19.53
N ILE A 20 -20.11 23.72 18.67
CA ILE A 20 -20.86 23.11 17.57
C ILE A 20 -19.90 22.37 16.63
N THR A 21 -18.77 22.98 16.30
CA THR A 21 -17.74 22.37 15.44
C THR A 21 -17.23 21.05 16.04
N GLY A 22 -16.87 21.04 17.33
CA GLY A 22 -16.41 19.83 18.02
C GLY A 22 -17.49 18.75 18.09
N LEU A 23 -18.73 19.13 18.38
CA LEU A 23 -19.88 18.20 18.44
C LEU A 23 -20.20 17.59 17.07
N VAL A 24 -20.18 18.39 16.00
CA VAL A 24 -20.41 17.89 14.63
C VAL A 24 -19.34 16.86 14.24
N VAL A 25 -18.06 17.15 14.52
CA VAL A 25 -16.97 16.21 14.24
C VAL A 25 -17.11 14.93 15.06
N ALA A 26 -17.44 15.06 16.36
CA ALA A 26 -17.65 13.91 17.22
C ALA A 26 -18.85 13.05 16.78
N ALA A 27 -19.95 13.69 16.34
CA ALA A 27 -21.14 13.01 15.86
C ALA A 27 -20.87 12.24 14.56
N ILE A 28 -20.13 12.84 13.60
CA ILE A 28 -19.75 12.18 12.36
C ILE A 28 -18.83 10.98 12.65
N GLY A 29 -17.81 11.16 13.50
CA GLY A 29 -16.93 10.07 13.92
C GLY A 29 -17.71 8.94 14.60
N GLY A 30 -18.64 9.29 15.50
CA GLY A 30 -19.48 8.32 16.21
C GLY A 30 -20.44 7.57 15.28
N TRP A 31 -20.99 8.25 14.27
CA TRP A 31 -21.79 7.62 13.23
C TRP A 31 -20.96 6.62 12.41
N CYS A 32 -19.72 6.96 12.06
CA CYS A 32 -18.81 6.04 11.38
C CYS A 32 -18.52 4.81 12.25
N VAL A 33 -18.25 4.98 13.55
CA VAL A 33 -18.09 3.86 14.50
C VAL A 33 -19.35 2.99 14.55
N ALA A 34 -20.54 3.60 14.68
CA ALA A 34 -21.80 2.87 14.71
C ALA A 34 -22.06 2.08 13.41
N SER A 35 -21.67 2.65 12.26
CA SER A 35 -21.78 1.97 10.97
C SER A 35 -20.84 0.76 10.84
N TRP A 36 -19.67 0.79 11.48
CA TRP A 36 -18.77 -0.35 11.57
C TRP A 36 -19.31 -1.47 12.46
N HIS A 37 -20.17 -1.15 13.42
CA HIS A 37 -20.87 -2.12 14.26
C HIS A 37 -22.23 -2.55 13.69
N GLU A 38 -22.54 -2.17 12.45
CA GLU A 38 -23.81 -2.47 11.77
C GLU A 38 -25.07 -1.96 12.49
N LEU A 39 -24.89 -1.03 13.44
CA LEU A 39 -25.99 -0.40 14.17
C LEU A 39 -26.76 0.60 13.30
N VAL A 40 -26.07 1.16 12.30
CA VAL A 40 -26.60 2.19 11.41
C VAL A 40 -26.07 1.98 9.99
N MET A 41 -26.85 2.39 8.99
CA MET A 41 -26.39 2.37 7.61
C MET A 41 -25.18 3.31 7.42
N PRO A 42 -24.17 2.89 6.65
CA PRO A 42 -23.07 3.77 6.28
C PRO A 42 -23.62 4.99 5.53
N LEU A 43 -23.02 6.15 5.79
CA LEU A 43 -23.30 7.35 5.00
C LEU A 43 -22.99 7.07 3.53
N ALA A 44 -23.61 7.82 2.60
CA ALA A 44 -23.43 7.66 1.16
C ALA A 44 -21.98 7.92 0.65
N PHE A 45 -21.05 8.24 1.55
CA PHE A 45 -19.64 8.47 1.28
C PHE A 45 -18.81 7.28 1.78
N GLU A 46 -17.56 7.17 1.28
CA GLU A 46 -16.62 6.14 1.73
C GLU A 46 -16.52 6.10 3.26
N ARG A 47 -16.60 4.89 3.81
CA ARG A 47 -16.56 4.67 5.26
C ARG A 47 -15.19 5.07 5.80
N LEU A 48 -15.19 5.93 6.81
CA LEU A 48 -13.97 6.35 7.50
C LEU A 48 -13.28 5.14 8.15
N GLN A 49 -11.95 5.12 8.17
CA GLN A 49 -11.17 4.05 8.82
C GLN A 49 -11.59 3.92 10.30
N TYR A 50 -11.62 2.70 10.83
CA TYR A 50 -12.18 2.43 12.16
C TYR A 50 -11.43 3.17 13.27
N ASP A 51 -10.11 3.05 13.30
CA ASP A 51 -9.25 3.75 14.26
C ASP A 51 -9.34 5.27 14.12
N ALA A 52 -9.39 5.77 12.88
CA ALA A 52 -9.57 7.19 12.61
C ALA A 52 -10.92 7.70 13.12
N SER A 53 -11.98 6.89 13.02
CA SER A 53 -13.32 7.24 13.50
C SER A 53 -13.33 7.49 15.00
N TRP A 54 -12.71 6.59 15.77
CA TRP A 54 -12.51 6.79 17.21
C TRP A 54 -11.66 8.03 17.50
N ALA A 55 -10.55 8.20 16.80
CA ALA A 55 -9.70 9.38 16.98
C ALA A 55 -10.44 10.70 16.70
N PHE A 56 -11.34 10.74 15.71
CA PHE A 56 -12.21 11.91 15.45
C PHE A 56 -13.26 12.12 16.54
N VAL A 57 -13.86 11.06 17.09
CA VAL A 57 -14.76 11.18 18.25
C VAL A 57 -14.05 11.87 19.39
N PHE A 58 -12.87 11.37 19.77
CA PHE A 58 -12.11 11.95 20.88
C PHE A 58 -11.60 13.36 20.56
N ALA A 59 -11.12 13.64 19.35
CA ALA A 59 -10.68 14.98 18.96
C ALA A 59 -11.83 16.00 18.93
N GLY A 60 -13.02 15.61 18.45
CA GLY A 60 -14.23 16.45 18.45
C GLY A 60 -14.72 16.74 19.88
N VAL A 61 -14.80 15.71 20.72
CA VAL A 61 -15.12 15.86 22.15
C VAL A 61 -14.08 16.72 22.85
N ALA A 62 -12.80 16.60 22.49
CA ALA A 62 -11.74 17.43 23.05
C ALA A 62 -11.99 18.91 22.77
N LEU A 63 -12.29 19.28 21.52
CA LEU A 63 -12.58 20.66 21.13
C LEU A 63 -13.84 21.19 21.84
N ALA A 64 -14.92 20.40 21.89
CA ALA A 64 -16.16 20.74 22.58
C ALA A 64 -15.96 20.94 24.09
N ALA A 65 -15.21 20.06 24.74
CA ALA A 65 -14.89 20.16 26.17
C ALA A 65 -14.08 21.43 26.48
N HIS A 66 -13.16 21.82 25.60
CA HIS A 66 -12.41 23.07 25.74
C HIS A 66 -13.30 24.31 25.59
N ALA A 67 -14.29 24.28 24.70
CA ALA A 67 -15.28 25.35 24.56
C ALA A 67 -16.16 25.52 25.81
N LEU A 68 -16.42 24.43 26.53
CA LEU A 68 -17.17 24.42 27.81
C LEU A 68 -16.30 24.71 29.04
N GLY A 69 -14.98 24.92 28.87
CA GLY A 69 -14.05 25.11 29.99
C GLY A 69 -13.63 23.82 30.71
N LEU A 70 -14.08 22.65 30.26
CA LEU A 70 -13.77 21.32 30.79
C LEU A 70 -12.40 20.82 30.32
N SER A 71 -11.36 21.61 30.56
CA SER A 71 -10.02 21.39 29.99
C SER A 71 -9.35 20.07 30.38
N ALA A 72 -9.65 19.51 31.55
CA ALA A 72 -9.12 18.20 31.96
C ALA A 72 -9.64 17.10 31.03
N ILE A 73 -10.97 17.06 30.82
CA ILE A 73 -11.62 16.11 29.90
C ILE A 73 -11.08 16.31 28.49
N GLY A 74 -10.99 17.57 28.05
CA GLY A 74 -10.49 17.88 26.72
C GLY A 74 -9.06 17.39 26.48
N ARG A 75 -8.17 17.49 27.48
CA ARG A 75 -6.78 17.00 27.37
C ARG A 75 -6.71 15.47 27.32
N TRP A 76 -7.50 14.79 28.14
CA TRP A 76 -7.56 13.32 28.11
C TRP A 76 -8.07 12.81 26.76
N CYS A 77 -9.14 13.40 26.23
CA CYS A 77 -9.63 13.05 24.90
C CYS A 77 -8.59 13.35 23.81
N ALA A 78 -7.89 14.49 23.88
CA ALA A 78 -6.80 14.79 22.96
C ALA A 78 -5.65 13.77 23.06
N ALA A 79 -5.30 13.32 24.27
CA ALA A 79 -4.27 12.30 24.49
C ALA A 79 -4.62 10.96 23.83
N VAL A 80 -5.89 10.56 23.86
CA VAL A 80 -6.35 9.36 23.16
C VAL A 80 -6.16 9.50 21.65
N ALA A 81 -6.53 10.64 21.06
CA ALA A 81 -6.31 10.88 19.62
C ALA A 81 -4.82 10.88 19.24
N ILE A 82 -3.95 11.45 20.10
CA ILE A 82 -2.49 11.39 19.92
C ILE A 82 -2.01 9.94 19.97
N LEU A 83 -2.52 9.13 20.90
CA LEU A 83 -2.12 7.74 21.07
C LEU A 83 -2.38 6.92 19.80
N PHE A 84 -3.59 7.01 19.23
CA PHE A 84 -3.92 6.34 17.95
C PHE A 84 -2.93 6.72 16.84
N GLY A 85 -2.63 8.02 16.71
CA GLY A 85 -1.68 8.51 15.72
C GLY A 85 -0.24 8.01 15.97
N ALA A 86 0.22 8.12 17.21
CA ALA A 86 1.59 7.77 17.60
C ALA A 86 1.86 6.27 17.45
N VAL A 87 0.93 5.41 17.86
CA VAL A 87 1.09 3.95 17.69
C VAL A 87 1.14 3.60 16.20
N ARG A 88 0.37 4.28 15.34
CA ARG A 88 0.38 4.01 13.89
C ARG A 88 1.70 4.42 13.26
N LEU A 89 2.25 5.57 13.65
CA LEU A 89 3.57 6.02 13.19
C LEU A 89 4.70 5.10 13.68
N ALA A 90 4.65 4.66 14.94
CA ALA A 90 5.64 3.75 15.50
C ALA A 90 5.64 2.40 14.76
N ALA A 91 4.45 1.89 14.46
CA ALA A 91 4.29 0.62 13.80
C ALA A 91 4.61 0.68 12.29
N TYR A 92 4.49 1.86 11.66
CA TYR A 92 5.07 2.10 10.33
C TYR A 92 6.60 2.07 10.33
N GLY A 93 7.24 2.59 11.39
CA GLY A 93 8.70 2.64 11.53
C GLY A 93 9.38 1.30 11.88
N ALA A 94 8.64 0.38 12.51
CA ALA A 94 9.13 -0.94 12.92
C ALA A 94 8.18 -2.06 12.46
N PRO A 95 8.14 -2.36 11.15
CA PRO A 95 7.28 -3.41 10.62
C PRO A 95 7.61 -4.78 11.27
N GLY A 96 6.59 -5.44 11.82
CA GLY A 96 6.69 -6.77 12.45
C GLY A 96 6.81 -6.80 13.98
N TRP A 97 7.00 -5.65 14.65
CA TRP A 97 6.99 -5.57 16.12
C TRP A 97 5.60 -5.32 16.69
N ILE A 98 4.75 -4.68 15.90
CA ILE A 98 3.37 -4.35 16.24
C ILE A 98 2.52 -4.86 15.08
N ASP A 99 1.75 -5.92 15.30
CA ASP A 99 0.73 -6.37 14.35
C ASP A 99 -0.41 -5.35 14.36
N ILE A 100 -0.39 -4.43 13.40
CA ILE A 100 -1.47 -3.45 13.20
C ILE A 100 -2.49 -4.10 12.26
N HIS A 101 -3.35 -4.93 12.82
CA HIS A 101 -4.75 -4.82 12.45
C HIS A 101 -5.30 -3.56 13.17
N PRO A 102 -6.39 -2.92 12.73
CA PRO A 102 -6.99 -1.80 13.46
C PRO A 102 -6.89 -1.99 14.98
N MET A 103 -6.29 -1.03 15.66
CA MET A 103 -5.85 -1.18 17.05
C MET A 103 -7.02 -1.43 18.00
N ALA A 104 -8.20 -0.95 17.62
CA ALA A 104 -9.43 -1.13 18.37
C ALA A 104 -10.30 -2.29 17.83
N ALA A 105 -9.83 -3.06 16.83
CA ALA A 105 -10.60 -4.21 16.39
C ALA A 105 -10.53 -5.34 17.40
N ASN A 106 -11.70 -5.82 17.76
CA ASN A 106 -11.88 -6.90 18.68
C ASN A 106 -12.56 -8.09 17.98
N PRO A 107 -12.39 -9.33 18.49
CA PRO A 107 -12.96 -10.53 17.88
C PRO A 107 -14.49 -10.56 17.79
N TRP A 108 -15.19 -9.74 18.57
CA TRP A 108 -16.67 -9.64 18.57
C TRP A 108 -17.23 -8.69 17.52
N LEU A 109 -16.37 -8.04 16.75
CA LEU A 109 -16.79 -7.14 15.70
C LEU A 109 -17.32 -7.91 14.46
N PRO A 110 -18.27 -7.35 13.69
CA PRO A 110 -19.00 -8.09 12.65
C PRO A 110 -18.11 -8.52 11.46
N TYR A 111 -17.06 -7.76 11.17
CA TYR A 111 -16.07 -8.15 10.15
C TYR A 111 -14.89 -8.91 10.76
N GLY A 112 -14.39 -9.93 10.04
CA GLY A 112 -13.23 -10.71 10.46
C GLY A 112 -11.90 -9.91 10.47
N PRO A 113 -10.84 -10.45 11.09
CA PRO A 113 -9.51 -9.86 11.08
C PRO A 113 -9.04 -9.58 9.64
N GLY A 114 -8.57 -8.36 9.37
CA GLY A 114 -8.13 -7.94 8.03
C GLY A 114 -9.19 -7.29 7.12
N ASN A 115 -10.48 -7.34 7.49
CA ASN A 115 -11.54 -6.62 6.76
C ASN A 115 -11.74 -5.16 7.20
N TYR A 116 -11.00 -4.72 8.21
CA TYR A 116 -11.00 -3.35 8.67
C TYR A 116 -9.85 -2.58 8.04
N ASN A 117 -10.14 -1.37 7.59
CA ASN A 117 -9.11 -0.49 7.04
C ASN A 117 -8.32 0.18 8.15
N ASP A 118 -7.01 0.05 8.07
CA ASP A 118 -6.07 0.74 8.95
C ASP A 118 -6.08 2.26 8.73
N MET A 119 -5.69 2.99 9.77
CA MET A 119 -5.44 4.42 9.67
C MET A 119 -4.28 4.73 8.70
N GLY A 120 -4.48 5.66 7.76
CA GLY A 120 -3.41 6.15 6.87
C GLY A 120 -2.24 6.78 7.66
N VAL A 121 -1.01 6.65 7.18
CA VAL A 121 0.20 7.18 7.87
C VAL A 121 0.15 8.71 7.97
N LEU A 122 -0.31 9.37 6.91
CA LEU A 122 -0.49 10.82 6.90
C LEU A 122 -1.63 11.27 7.82
N THR A 123 -2.75 10.54 7.83
CA THR A 123 -3.86 10.73 8.79
C THR A 123 -3.36 10.64 10.24
N ALA A 124 -2.48 9.68 10.54
CA ALA A 124 -1.85 9.55 11.86
C ALA A 124 -0.98 10.77 12.23
N ALA A 125 -0.16 11.26 11.29
CA ALA A 125 0.65 12.45 11.50
C ALA A 125 -0.20 13.71 11.78
N VAL A 126 -1.31 13.88 11.07
CA VAL A 126 -2.27 14.97 11.33
C VAL A 126 -2.87 14.85 12.72
N PHE A 127 -3.28 13.64 13.14
CA PHE A 127 -3.81 13.41 14.49
C PHE A 127 -2.80 13.73 15.60
N VAL A 128 -1.52 13.38 15.42
CA VAL A 128 -0.48 13.73 16.40
C VAL A 128 -0.32 15.24 16.51
N ALA A 129 -0.18 15.95 15.38
CA ALA A 129 0.00 17.40 15.38
C ALA A 129 -1.23 18.13 15.95
N LEU A 130 -2.43 17.77 15.48
CA LEU A 130 -3.69 18.36 15.92
C LEU A 130 -4.03 17.99 17.37
N GLY A 131 -3.80 16.74 17.76
CA GLY A 131 -3.99 16.27 19.12
C GLY A 131 -3.07 17.00 20.09
N CYS A 132 -1.80 17.23 19.73
CA CYS A 132 -0.89 18.06 20.52
C CYS A 132 -1.39 19.51 20.63
N ALA A 133 -1.93 20.08 19.55
CA ALA A 133 -2.54 21.41 19.59
C ALA A 133 -3.73 21.45 20.56
N LEU A 134 -4.61 20.46 20.51
CA LEU A 134 -5.78 20.32 21.38
C LEU A 134 -5.41 20.07 22.84
N ALA A 135 -4.41 19.23 23.13
CA ALA A 135 -3.92 18.98 24.48
C ALA A 135 -3.23 20.23 25.07
N ALA A 136 -2.62 21.04 24.21
CA ALA A 136 -2.03 22.31 24.59
C ALA A 136 -3.06 23.44 24.77
N LEU A 137 -4.35 23.25 24.43
CA LEU A 137 -5.41 24.18 24.80
C LEU A 137 -5.62 24.18 26.33
N GLY A 138 -5.91 25.35 26.90
CA GLY A 138 -6.00 25.51 28.35
C GLY A 138 -6.72 26.81 28.73
N PRO A 139 -7.53 26.80 29.81
CA PRO A 139 -8.42 27.91 30.18
C PRO A 139 -7.75 28.99 31.06
N LYS A 140 -6.52 28.78 31.54
CA LYS A 140 -5.88 29.68 32.52
C LYS A 140 -4.69 30.41 31.91
N VAL A 141 -4.89 31.66 31.48
CA VAL A 141 -3.89 32.73 31.27
C VAL A 141 -2.54 32.19 30.76
N HIS A 142 -2.43 31.96 29.45
CA HIS A 142 -1.19 31.42 28.85
C HIS A 142 -0.36 32.53 28.24
N GLY A 143 0.93 32.52 28.55
CA GLY A 143 1.90 33.42 27.95
C GLY A 143 1.97 33.25 26.42
N PRO A 144 2.51 34.26 25.72
CA PRO A 144 2.52 34.35 24.26
C PRO A 144 3.13 33.12 23.55
N VAL A 145 4.09 32.44 24.18
CA VAL A 145 4.82 31.29 23.61
C VAL A 145 3.91 30.08 23.37
N ARG A 146 3.06 29.72 24.34
CA ARG A 146 2.17 28.55 24.19
C ARG A 146 1.08 28.82 23.15
N SER A 147 0.67 30.08 23.03
CA SER A 147 -0.27 30.53 22.00
C SER A 147 0.32 30.34 20.59
N VAL A 148 1.59 30.74 20.41
CA VAL A 148 2.37 30.52 19.19
C VAL A 148 2.53 29.02 18.89
N LEU A 149 2.86 28.19 19.89
CA LEU A 149 2.99 26.74 19.71
C LEU A 149 1.69 26.08 19.25
N VAL A 150 0.55 26.43 19.86
CA VAL A 150 -0.76 25.90 19.45
C VAL A 150 -1.09 26.31 18.02
N SER A 151 -0.85 27.56 17.64
CA SER A 151 -1.07 28.03 16.28
C SER A 151 -0.14 27.35 15.28
N LEU A 152 1.13 27.12 15.64
CA LEU A 152 2.09 26.37 14.83
C LEU A 152 1.59 24.94 14.56
N LEU A 153 1.23 24.20 15.60
CA LEU A 153 0.75 22.82 15.50
C LEU A 153 -0.56 22.72 14.71
N ALA A 154 -1.50 23.65 14.94
CA ALA A 154 -2.76 23.71 14.20
C ALA A 154 -2.54 24.09 12.72
N SER A 155 -1.59 24.97 12.41
CA SER A 155 -1.20 25.29 11.03
C SER A 155 -0.53 24.11 10.31
N ILE A 156 0.35 23.36 10.99
CA ILE A 156 0.91 22.12 10.44
C ILE A 156 -0.20 21.11 10.15
N ALA A 157 -1.10 20.89 11.11
CA ALA A 157 -2.24 19.99 10.94
C ALA A 157 -3.13 20.42 9.76
N LEU A 158 -3.44 21.71 9.64
CA LEU A 158 -4.22 22.25 8.54
C LEU A 158 -3.53 22.07 7.18
N ALA A 159 -2.22 22.31 7.11
CA ALA A 159 -1.45 22.18 5.89
C ALA A 159 -1.41 20.72 5.42
N LEU A 160 -1.12 19.78 6.32
CA LEU A 160 -1.15 18.34 6.04
C LEU A 160 -2.57 17.84 5.69
N ALA A 161 -3.60 18.34 6.38
CA ALA A 161 -5.00 18.05 6.04
C ALA A 161 -5.39 18.57 4.66
N SER A 162 -4.83 19.71 4.24
CA SER A 162 -5.05 20.26 2.89
C SER A 162 -4.39 19.39 1.82
N VAL A 163 -3.19 18.85 2.10
CA VAL A 163 -2.53 17.85 1.24
C VAL A 163 -3.39 16.59 1.13
N LEU A 164 -3.90 16.07 2.26
CA LEU A 164 -4.84 14.94 2.27
C LEU A 164 -6.09 15.22 1.45
N LEU A 165 -6.70 16.40 1.61
CA LEU A 165 -7.91 16.79 0.90
C LEU A 165 -7.66 16.84 -0.61
N PHE A 166 -6.56 17.47 -1.02
CA PHE A 166 -6.17 17.55 -2.42
C PHE A 166 -5.93 16.16 -3.02
N ALA A 167 -5.23 15.29 -2.30
CA ALA A 167 -4.97 13.92 -2.75
C ALA A 167 -6.24 13.07 -2.84
N ALA A 168 -7.12 13.16 -1.85
CA ALA A 168 -8.37 12.43 -1.81
C ALA A 168 -9.35 12.88 -2.90
N TRP A 169 -9.30 14.17 -3.31
CA TRP A 169 -10.16 14.72 -4.35
C TRP A 169 -9.64 14.48 -5.76
N THR A 170 -8.32 14.56 -5.95
CA THR A 170 -7.70 14.26 -7.26
C THR A 170 -7.84 12.80 -7.63
N GLY A 171 -7.95 11.89 -6.65
CA GLY A 171 -8.44 10.52 -6.84
C GLY A 171 -7.60 9.65 -7.78
N GLY A 172 -6.44 10.15 -8.22
CA GLY A 172 -5.53 9.41 -9.07
C GLY A 172 -4.89 8.28 -8.28
N VAL A 173 -4.79 7.10 -8.90
CA VAL A 173 -4.04 5.94 -8.35
C VAL A 173 -2.63 6.34 -7.90
N PHE A 174 -2.05 7.35 -8.56
CA PHE A 174 -0.78 7.96 -8.17
C PHE A 174 -0.84 8.68 -6.82
N ALA A 175 -1.82 9.57 -6.60
CA ALA A 175 -1.94 10.32 -5.35
C ALA A 175 -2.24 9.40 -4.15
N SER A 176 -3.05 8.35 -4.37
CA SER A 176 -3.37 7.38 -3.31
C SER A 176 -2.19 6.48 -2.95
N GLN A 177 -1.38 6.07 -3.92
CA GLN A 177 -0.14 5.33 -3.65
C GLN A 177 0.93 6.22 -2.99
N TRP A 178 1.04 7.49 -3.38
CA TRP A 178 2.05 8.42 -2.85
C TRP A 178 1.86 8.69 -1.37
N LEU A 179 0.61 8.97 -0.97
CA LEU A 179 0.32 9.39 0.40
C LEU A 179 -0.16 8.24 1.29
N LEU A 180 -0.03 6.99 0.81
CA LEU A 180 -0.42 5.77 1.50
C LEU A 180 -1.88 5.82 1.98
N LEU A 181 -2.75 6.29 1.07
CA LEU A 181 -4.18 6.49 1.32
C LEU A 181 -4.90 5.14 1.44
N THR A 182 -5.60 4.90 2.55
CA THR A 182 -6.27 3.61 2.84
C THR A 182 -7.81 3.67 2.71
N GLY A 183 -8.34 4.73 2.08
CA GLY A 183 -9.77 4.92 1.79
C GLY A 183 -10.55 5.65 2.90
N GLY A 184 -11.58 6.43 2.55
CA GLY A 184 -12.35 7.25 3.50
C GLY A 184 -11.73 8.61 3.85
N GLU A 185 -10.60 8.97 3.24
CA GLU A 185 -9.83 10.17 3.61
C GLU A 185 -10.43 11.48 3.11
N ARG A 186 -11.42 11.45 2.22
CA ARG A 186 -12.18 12.65 1.83
C ARG A 186 -12.90 13.26 3.03
N VAL A 187 -13.68 12.43 3.73
CA VAL A 187 -14.41 12.85 4.93
C VAL A 187 -13.42 13.18 6.05
N GLY A 188 -12.39 12.35 6.23
CA GLY A 188 -11.35 12.60 7.25
C GLY A 188 -10.63 13.93 7.06
N ALA A 189 -10.22 14.24 5.83
CA ALA A 189 -9.55 15.51 5.51
C ALA A 189 -10.46 16.72 5.79
N LEU A 190 -11.74 16.64 5.43
CA LEU A 190 -12.71 17.70 5.75
C LEU A 190 -12.87 17.89 7.27
N LEU A 191 -12.98 16.80 8.04
CA LEU A 191 -13.06 16.86 9.49
C LEU A 191 -11.78 17.46 10.12
N PHE A 192 -10.61 17.14 9.59
CA PHE A 192 -9.35 17.75 10.03
C PHE A 192 -9.26 19.23 9.72
N VAL A 193 -9.63 19.64 8.49
CA VAL A 193 -9.68 21.06 8.11
C VAL A 193 -10.63 21.81 9.04
N LEU A 194 -11.78 21.22 9.34
CA LEU A 194 -12.78 21.78 10.25
C LEU A 194 -12.23 21.92 11.68
N LEU A 195 -11.59 20.89 12.23
CA LEU A 195 -10.98 20.93 13.57
C LEU A 195 -9.80 21.91 13.65
N ALA A 196 -8.85 21.83 12.72
CA ALA A 196 -7.67 22.69 12.70
C ALA A 196 -8.05 24.17 12.47
N GLY A 197 -9.01 24.40 11.56
CA GLY A 197 -9.62 25.71 11.35
C GLY A 197 -10.33 26.22 12.60
N GLY A 198 -11.05 25.35 13.33
CA GLY A 198 -11.64 25.67 14.62
C GLY A 198 -10.60 26.10 15.65
N VAL A 199 -9.51 25.34 15.82
CA VAL A 199 -8.43 25.68 16.76
C VAL A 199 -7.77 27.03 16.39
N LEU A 200 -7.54 27.29 15.11
CA LEU A 200 -6.96 28.56 14.63
C LEU A 200 -7.94 29.74 14.76
N ALA A 201 -9.23 29.55 14.48
CA ALA A 201 -10.26 30.55 14.72
C ALA A 201 -10.36 30.89 16.22
N GLY A 202 -10.16 29.89 17.09
CA GLY A 202 -10.01 30.07 18.53
C GLY A 202 -8.88 31.02 18.92
N ALA A 203 -7.82 31.10 18.12
CA ALA A 203 -6.71 32.03 18.36
C ALA A 203 -7.11 33.51 18.16
N LEU A 204 -8.16 33.79 17.40
CA LEU A 204 -8.69 35.16 17.20
C LEU A 204 -9.40 35.71 18.45
N ILE A 205 -9.76 34.85 19.40
CA ILE A 205 -10.48 35.23 20.63
C ILE A 205 -9.49 35.47 21.79
N ARG A 206 -8.20 35.20 21.57
CA ARG A 206 -7.15 35.33 22.59
C ARG A 206 -6.81 36.78 22.91
N SER A 207 -6.10 36.98 24.03
CA SER A 207 -5.67 38.30 24.50
C SER A 207 -4.86 39.06 23.44
N LYS A 208 -4.86 40.40 23.49
CA LYS A 208 -4.13 41.23 22.52
C LYS A 208 -2.64 40.90 22.48
N ASP A 209 -2.04 40.60 23.63
CA ASP A 209 -0.62 40.24 23.74
C ASP A 209 -0.31 38.91 23.05
N GLU A 210 -1.21 37.93 23.17
CA GLU A 210 -1.11 36.65 22.46
C GLU A 210 -1.31 36.81 20.95
N GLN A 211 -2.26 37.66 20.52
CA GLN A 211 -2.46 37.96 19.10
C GLN A 211 -1.24 38.63 18.48
N GLN A 212 -0.61 39.58 19.20
CA GLN A 212 0.59 40.25 18.73
C GLN A 212 1.78 39.29 18.63
N ALA A 213 1.92 38.36 19.56
CA ALA A 213 2.93 37.31 19.49
C ALA A 213 2.70 36.37 18.29
N ILE A 214 1.46 35.90 18.07
CA ILE A 214 1.12 35.09 16.90
C ILE A 214 1.43 35.85 15.61
N ARG A 215 1.04 37.13 15.51
CA ARG A 215 1.27 37.94 14.31
C ARG A 215 2.75 38.15 14.03
N ARG A 216 3.56 38.35 15.08
CA ARG A 216 5.02 38.48 14.95
C ARG A 216 5.67 37.19 14.45
N TRP A 217 5.18 36.04 14.90
CA TRP A 217 5.70 34.72 14.51
C TRP A 217 4.97 34.09 13.32
N ALA A 218 3.95 34.74 12.77
CA ALA A 218 3.14 34.21 11.66
C ALA A 218 3.97 33.81 10.43
N PRO A 219 4.98 34.60 9.98
CA PRO A 219 5.84 34.17 8.88
C PRO A 219 6.59 32.88 9.20
N GLY A 220 7.08 32.72 10.44
CA GLY A 220 7.75 31.51 10.90
C GLY A 220 6.80 30.30 10.99
N ILE A 221 5.57 30.52 11.45
CA ILE A 221 4.52 29.49 11.51
C ILE A 221 4.21 28.97 10.10
N VAL A 222 3.99 29.87 9.15
CA VAL A 222 3.68 29.50 7.76
C VAL A 222 4.87 28.81 7.11
N TRP A 223 6.08 29.36 7.26
CA TRP A 223 7.29 28.77 6.70
C TRP A 223 7.52 27.35 7.23
N PHE A 224 7.36 27.14 8.53
CA PHE A 224 7.54 25.81 9.13
C PHE A 224 6.43 24.83 8.71
N ALA A 225 5.18 25.27 8.60
CA ALA A 225 4.09 24.42 8.10
C ALA A 225 4.33 23.97 6.64
N VAL A 226 4.79 24.89 5.78
CA VAL A 226 5.16 24.59 4.40
C VAL A 226 6.36 23.64 4.35
N PHE A 227 7.37 23.86 5.20
CA PHE A 227 8.54 22.99 5.29
C PHE A 227 8.15 21.55 5.69
N VAL A 228 7.27 21.38 6.69
CA VAL A 228 6.77 20.05 7.08
C VAL A 228 6.00 19.39 5.93
N CYS A 229 5.15 20.12 5.21
CA CYS A 229 4.50 19.58 4.01
C CYS A 229 5.52 19.15 2.95
N ALA A 230 6.53 19.97 2.68
CA ALA A 230 7.58 19.64 1.71
C ALA A 230 8.34 18.36 2.12
N LEU A 231 8.67 18.19 3.40
CA LEU A 231 9.30 16.97 3.92
C LEU A 231 8.41 15.74 3.76
N VAL A 232 7.11 15.85 4.05
CA VAL A 232 6.14 14.75 3.90
C VAL A 232 6.01 14.36 2.43
N LEU A 233 5.88 15.32 1.53
CA LEU A 233 5.82 15.06 0.09
C LEU A 233 7.14 14.45 -0.42
N TRP A 234 8.27 14.92 0.08
CA TRP A 234 9.58 14.38 -0.26
C TRP A 234 9.72 12.91 0.17
N GLN A 235 9.34 12.59 1.42
CA GLN A 235 9.38 11.22 1.92
C GLN A 235 8.44 10.30 1.12
N ALA A 236 7.23 10.78 0.80
CA ALA A 236 6.29 10.08 -0.06
C ALA A 236 6.90 9.73 -1.43
N LEU A 237 7.64 10.67 -2.02
CA LEU A 237 8.32 10.47 -3.31
C LEU A 237 9.42 9.40 -3.23
N GLN A 238 10.23 9.43 -2.18
CA GLN A 238 11.33 8.47 -1.96
C GLN A 238 10.83 7.03 -1.78
N VAL A 239 9.72 6.83 -1.05
CA VAL A 239 9.14 5.49 -0.84
C VAL A 239 8.62 4.88 -2.16
N GLN A 240 8.17 5.70 -3.10
CA GLN A 240 7.73 5.21 -4.41
C GLN A 240 8.90 4.70 -5.25
N GLU A 241 10.04 5.40 -5.24
CA GLU A 241 11.20 5.03 -6.04
C GLU A 241 11.70 3.62 -5.66
N ALA A 242 11.74 3.31 -4.36
CA ALA A 242 12.09 1.99 -3.87
C ALA A 242 11.08 0.89 -4.27
N ARG A 243 9.78 1.17 -4.18
CA ARG A 243 8.71 0.20 -4.54
C ARG A 243 8.58 -0.03 -6.03
N PHE A 244 8.87 0.99 -6.85
CA PHE A 244 8.79 0.89 -8.30
C PHE A 244 9.90 -0.02 -8.86
N ILE A 245 11.10 0.05 -8.28
CA ILE A 245 12.25 -0.80 -8.68
C ILE A 245 11.98 -2.28 -8.36
N ASP A 246 11.45 -2.58 -7.16
CA ASP A 246 11.20 -3.95 -6.73
C ASP A 246 10.07 -4.64 -7.52
N ASN A 247 8.92 -3.94 -7.69
CA ASN A 247 7.79 -4.49 -8.43
C ASN A 247 8.07 -4.64 -9.92
N SER A 248 8.78 -3.69 -10.54
CA SER A 248 9.14 -3.79 -11.97
C SER A 248 10.05 -4.98 -12.23
N THR A 249 11.01 -5.23 -11.33
CA THR A 249 11.93 -6.38 -11.44
C THR A 249 11.18 -7.71 -11.32
N ARG A 250 10.24 -7.82 -10.36
CA ARG A 250 9.46 -9.04 -10.15
C ARG A 250 8.47 -9.32 -11.28
N LEU A 251 7.83 -8.29 -11.83
CA LEU A 251 6.91 -8.42 -12.96
C LEU A 251 7.66 -8.85 -14.23
N VAL A 252 8.81 -8.23 -14.52
CA VAL A 252 9.66 -8.62 -15.66
C VAL A 252 10.15 -10.05 -15.49
N ALA A 253 10.63 -10.43 -14.30
CA ALA A 253 11.07 -11.81 -14.03
C ALA A 253 9.94 -12.84 -14.23
N THR A 254 8.72 -12.51 -13.81
CA THR A 254 7.56 -13.38 -13.97
C THR A 254 7.11 -13.48 -15.43
N ASP A 255 7.12 -12.38 -16.19
CA ASP A 255 6.80 -12.41 -17.62
C ASP A 255 7.84 -13.22 -18.40
N VAL A 256 9.13 -13.03 -18.12
CA VAL A 256 10.21 -13.83 -18.72
C VAL A 256 10.03 -15.31 -18.41
N LYS A 257 9.76 -15.68 -17.15
CA LYS A 257 9.45 -17.07 -16.77
C LYS A 257 8.27 -17.63 -17.57
N ASN A 258 7.15 -16.91 -17.63
CA ASN A 258 5.95 -17.35 -18.34
C ASN A 258 6.16 -17.47 -19.85
N ARG A 259 7.01 -16.63 -20.44
CA ARG A 259 7.40 -16.74 -21.85
C ARG A 259 8.25 -17.99 -22.08
N VAL A 260 9.23 -18.25 -21.24
CA VAL A 260 10.09 -19.44 -21.32
C VAL A 260 9.26 -20.71 -21.15
N GLU A 261 8.37 -20.78 -20.15
CA GLU A 261 7.49 -21.94 -19.92
C GLU A 261 6.57 -22.21 -21.11
N ARG A 262 5.91 -21.17 -21.65
CA ARG A 262 5.06 -21.32 -22.84
C ARG A 262 5.84 -21.81 -24.04
N ALA A 263 7.02 -21.24 -24.26
CA ALA A 263 7.85 -21.59 -25.39
C ALA A 263 8.34 -23.05 -25.30
N ILE A 264 8.79 -23.50 -24.12
CA ILE A 264 9.14 -24.91 -23.87
C ILE A 264 7.93 -25.84 -24.04
N ALA A 265 6.76 -25.47 -23.51
CA ALA A 265 5.55 -26.29 -23.61
C ALA A 265 5.06 -26.49 -25.06
N ILE A 266 5.21 -25.47 -25.92
CA ILE A 266 4.91 -25.60 -27.36
C ILE A 266 5.83 -26.64 -28.01
N ARG A 267 7.12 -26.62 -27.67
CA ARG A 267 8.15 -27.49 -28.25
C ARG A 267 7.97 -28.94 -27.81
N ILE A 268 7.66 -29.16 -26.53
CA ILE A 268 7.27 -30.48 -26.02
C ILE A 268 6.10 -31.04 -26.84
N ARG A 269 5.04 -30.26 -27.04
CA ARG A 269 3.87 -30.70 -27.83
C ARG A 269 4.19 -30.97 -29.30
N GLN A 270 5.18 -30.32 -29.88
CA GLN A 270 5.63 -30.63 -31.25
C GLN A 270 6.33 -31.98 -31.31
N LEU A 271 7.22 -32.26 -30.34
CA LEU A 271 7.93 -33.54 -30.23
C LEU A 271 6.99 -34.69 -29.87
N GLU A 272 6.01 -34.48 -28.99
CA GLU A 272 4.99 -35.48 -28.65
C GLU A 272 4.17 -35.87 -29.88
N ARG A 273 3.70 -34.89 -30.67
CA ARG A 273 2.99 -35.17 -31.93
C ARG A 273 3.87 -35.92 -32.94
N LEU A 274 5.15 -35.61 -33.00
CA LEU A 274 6.11 -36.33 -33.85
C LEU A 274 6.26 -37.79 -33.38
N ALA A 275 6.40 -38.02 -32.08
CA ALA A 275 6.50 -39.36 -31.50
C ALA A 275 5.22 -40.18 -31.69
N GLU A 276 4.04 -39.60 -31.44
CA GLU A 276 2.74 -40.24 -31.64
C GLU A 276 2.55 -40.71 -33.09
N ARG A 277 2.91 -39.88 -34.08
CA ARG A 277 2.84 -40.26 -35.50
C ARG A 277 3.74 -41.44 -35.81
N ALA A 278 4.96 -41.48 -35.27
CA ALA A 278 5.88 -42.59 -35.48
C ALA A 278 5.36 -43.91 -34.90
N ILE A 279 4.61 -43.85 -33.79
CA ILE A 279 3.97 -45.02 -33.18
C ILE A 279 2.78 -45.50 -34.03
N ILE A 280 1.90 -44.59 -34.45
CA ILE A 280 0.66 -44.93 -35.17
C ILE A 280 0.93 -45.52 -36.56
N TYR A 281 1.86 -44.94 -37.31
CA TYR A 281 2.14 -45.34 -38.69
C TYR A 281 3.28 -46.35 -38.83
N GLY A 282 3.94 -46.71 -37.72
CA GLY A 282 5.18 -47.46 -37.72
C GLY A 282 6.38 -46.60 -38.14
N PHE A 283 7.56 -46.96 -37.63
CA PHE A 283 8.79 -46.25 -37.97
C PHE A 283 9.21 -46.59 -39.41
N VAL A 284 9.22 -45.57 -40.28
CA VAL A 284 9.79 -45.61 -41.63
C VAL A 284 10.78 -44.46 -41.73
N GLU A 285 12.04 -44.77 -42.02
CA GLU A 285 13.15 -43.82 -41.89
C GLU A 285 12.96 -42.58 -42.77
N GLU A 286 12.56 -42.75 -44.03
CA GLU A 286 12.36 -41.64 -44.97
C GLU A 286 11.24 -40.69 -44.50
N ARG A 287 10.14 -41.25 -43.96
CA ARG A 287 9.02 -40.47 -43.44
C ARG A 287 9.38 -39.75 -42.15
N TRP A 288 10.10 -40.42 -41.24
CA TRP A 288 10.61 -39.82 -40.02
C TRP A 288 11.56 -38.66 -40.30
N GLN A 289 12.51 -38.84 -41.23
CA GLN A 289 13.44 -37.80 -41.63
C GLN A 289 12.72 -36.59 -42.24
N GLY A 290 11.69 -36.82 -43.07
CA GLY A 290 10.84 -35.75 -43.61
C GLY A 290 10.11 -34.96 -42.53
N ASP A 291 9.47 -35.64 -41.59
CA ASP A 291 8.73 -34.99 -40.50
C ASP A 291 9.65 -34.27 -39.51
N ALA A 292 10.81 -34.86 -39.18
CA ALA A 292 11.79 -34.28 -38.27
C ALA A 292 12.55 -33.10 -38.89
N SER A 293 12.89 -33.16 -40.18
CA SER A 293 13.54 -32.05 -40.90
C SER A 293 12.61 -30.84 -41.05
N THR A 294 11.30 -31.07 -41.25
CA THR A 294 10.29 -30.02 -41.24
C THR A 294 10.28 -29.29 -39.90
N LEU A 295 10.26 -30.02 -38.79
CA LEU A 295 10.26 -29.43 -37.45
C LEU A 295 11.56 -28.68 -37.11
N LEU A 296 12.71 -29.19 -37.58
CA LEU A 296 14.02 -28.55 -37.42
C LEU A 296 14.11 -27.24 -38.22
N ASN A 297 13.56 -27.20 -39.43
CA ASN A 297 13.60 -26.03 -40.31
C ASN A 297 12.59 -24.94 -39.91
N GLU A 298 11.42 -25.33 -39.37
CA GLU A 298 10.39 -24.39 -38.94
C GLU A 298 10.73 -23.70 -37.61
N THR A 299 11.51 -24.34 -36.74
CA THR A 299 11.81 -23.84 -35.40
C THR A 299 13.33 -23.83 -35.14
N PRO A 300 14.02 -22.67 -35.14
CA PRO A 300 15.47 -22.58 -34.96
C PRO A 300 15.96 -22.92 -33.54
N ASP A 301 15.08 -23.42 -32.68
CA ASP A 301 15.36 -23.74 -31.28
C ASP A 301 15.75 -25.22 -31.06
N PHE A 302 15.59 -26.08 -32.09
CA PHE A 302 16.06 -27.47 -32.03
C PHE A 302 17.41 -27.60 -32.73
N GLN A 303 18.43 -28.09 -32.01
CA GLN A 303 19.73 -28.38 -32.60
C GLN A 303 19.73 -29.72 -33.36
N GLY A 304 18.91 -30.69 -32.91
CA GLY A 304 18.76 -31.98 -33.55
C GLY A 304 17.63 -32.80 -32.93
N ILE A 305 17.04 -33.68 -33.72
CA ILE A 305 15.96 -34.59 -33.34
C ILE A 305 16.41 -36.00 -33.70
N GLY A 306 16.45 -36.88 -32.70
CA GLY A 306 16.84 -38.27 -32.85
C GLY A 306 15.71 -39.23 -32.49
N TRP A 307 15.73 -40.42 -33.09
CA TRP A 307 14.88 -41.54 -32.74
C TRP A 307 15.72 -42.73 -32.26
N ALA A 308 15.32 -43.32 -31.15
CA ALA A 308 15.94 -44.51 -30.59
C ALA A 308 14.96 -45.68 -30.57
N GLY A 309 15.46 -46.88 -30.86
CA GLY A 309 14.67 -48.10 -30.80
C GLY A 309 14.42 -48.59 -29.37
N GLU A 310 13.68 -49.69 -29.24
CA GLU A 310 13.40 -50.35 -27.94
C GLU A 310 14.67 -50.82 -27.20
N ASP A 311 15.74 -51.07 -27.96
CA ASP A 311 17.08 -51.39 -27.47
C ASP A 311 17.85 -50.16 -26.94
N LEU A 312 17.25 -48.97 -27.01
CA LEU A 312 17.83 -47.68 -26.66
C LEU A 312 19.06 -47.31 -27.50
N HIS A 313 19.20 -47.90 -28.69
CA HIS A 313 20.17 -47.44 -29.68
C HIS A 313 19.54 -46.39 -30.58
N ILE A 314 20.27 -45.31 -30.82
CA ILE A 314 19.87 -44.25 -31.74
C ILE A 314 19.91 -44.82 -33.17
N ARG A 315 18.77 -44.81 -33.86
CA ARG A 315 18.63 -45.38 -35.21
C ARG A 315 18.54 -44.32 -36.29
N SER A 316 18.06 -43.12 -35.97
CA SER A 316 18.00 -42.01 -36.92
C SER A 316 18.18 -40.67 -36.21
N VAL A 317 18.85 -39.71 -36.86
CA VAL A 317 19.11 -38.35 -36.35
C VAL A 317 18.99 -37.34 -37.48
N VAL A 318 18.38 -36.19 -37.19
CA VAL A 318 18.29 -35.02 -38.07
C VAL A 318 18.77 -33.81 -37.28
N PRO A 319 19.69 -32.96 -37.78
CA PRO A 319 20.30 -32.95 -39.12
C PRO A 319 21.40 -34.02 -39.28
N GLN A 320 21.73 -34.36 -40.53
CA GLN A 320 22.77 -35.34 -40.88
C GLN A 320 24.17 -34.99 -40.33
N SER A 321 24.43 -33.72 -39.98
CA SER A 321 25.69 -33.33 -39.31
C SER A 321 25.88 -34.03 -37.95
N GLN A 322 24.82 -34.59 -37.37
CA GLN A 322 24.86 -35.39 -36.14
C GLN A 322 24.73 -36.89 -36.38
N ALA A 323 24.92 -37.36 -37.61
CA ALA A 323 24.83 -38.79 -37.95
C ALA A 323 25.85 -39.66 -37.20
N SER A 324 26.93 -39.07 -36.66
CA SER A 324 27.89 -39.77 -35.79
C SER A 324 27.28 -40.32 -34.50
N ALA A 325 26.09 -39.86 -34.11
CA ALA A 325 25.34 -40.39 -32.98
C ALA A 325 24.54 -41.67 -33.31
N ILE A 326 24.37 -42.03 -34.58
CA ILE A 326 23.64 -43.24 -34.99
C ILE A 326 24.43 -44.49 -34.55
N GLY A 327 23.72 -45.48 -33.99
CA GLY A 327 24.31 -46.68 -33.40
C GLY A 327 24.77 -46.52 -31.95
N SER A 328 24.93 -45.29 -31.46
CA SER A 328 25.26 -45.04 -30.05
C SER A 328 24.11 -45.45 -29.12
N SER A 329 24.47 -46.06 -27.99
CA SER A 329 23.49 -46.45 -26.97
C SER A 329 23.26 -45.29 -26.01
N LEU A 330 21.99 -44.96 -25.74
CA LEU A 330 21.62 -44.00 -24.70
C LEU A 330 22.07 -44.45 -23.30
N ARG A 331 22.41 -45.75 -23.12
CA ARG A 331 22.95 -46.34 -21.87
C ARG A 331 24.39 -45.94 -21.56
N SER A 332 25.12 -45.43 -22.55
CA SER A 332 26.52 -45.02 -22.38
C SER A 332 26.68 -43.77 -21.50
N ASP A 333 25.63 -42.96 -21.37
CA ASP A 333 25.61 -41.74 -20.55
C ASP A 333 24.66 -41.93 -19.36
N PRO A 334 25.19 -42.06 -18.12
CA PRO A 334 24.37 -42.26 -16.92
C PRO A 334 23.38 -41.11 -16.64
N GLU A 335 23.65 -39.88 -17.05
CA GLU A 335 22.75 -38.74 -16.83
C GLU A 335 21.58 -38.73 -17.82
N ARG A 336 21.85 -39.05 -19.09
CA ARG A 336 20.79 -39.25 -20.10
C ARG A 336 19.91 -40.43 -19.72
N MET A 337 20.50 -41.53 -19.26
CA MET A 337 19.76 -42.73 -18.88
C MET A 337 18.75 -42.47 -17.76
N ARG A 338 19.09 -41.66 -16.74
CA ARG A 338 18.12 -41.27 -15.69
C ARG A 338 16.90 -40.54 -16.25
N THR A 339 17.09 -39.70 -17.26
CA THR A 339 15.99 -38.96 -17.91
C THR A 339 15.14 -39.90 -18.76
N VAL A 340 15.78 -40.83 -19.47
CA VAL A 340 15.10 -41.86 -20.28
C VAL A 340 14.29 -42.79 -19.40
N ASP A 341 14.86 -43.30 -18.30
CA ASP A 341 14.16 -44.15 -17.33
C ASP A 341 12.93 -43.44 -16.74
N ALA A 342 13.07 -42.15 -16.39
CA ALA A 342 11.95 -41.35 -15.91
C ALA A 342 10.86 -41.16 -16.98
N ALA A 343 11.23 -40.94 -18.25
CA ALA A 343 10.29 -40.83 -19.36
C ALA A 343 9.56 -42.16 -19.62
N ILE A 344 10.26 -43.29 -19.56
CA ILE A 344 9.68 -44.63 -19.73
C ILE A 344 8.69 -44.94 -18.60
N GLN A 345 9.08 -44.70 -17.33
CA GLN A 345 8.23 -44.97 -16.17
C GLN A 345 6.99 -44.08 -16.14
N SER A 346 7.13 -42.80 -16.46
CA SER A 346 6.04 -41.82 -16.42
C SER A 346 5.16 -41.85 -17.66
N ARG A 347 5.63 -42.43 -18.77
CA ARG A 347 5.03 -42.34 -20.12
C ARG A 347 4.71 -40.90 -20.53
N ARG A 348 5.53 -39.95 -20.08
CA ARG A 348 5.40 -38.52 -20.37
C ARG A 348 6.73 -37.96 -20.85
N SER A 349 6.66 -36.88 -21.63
CA SER A 349 7.83 -36.09 -21.99
C SER A 349 8.57 -35.63 -20.73
N THR A 350 9.88 -35.86 -20.70
CA THR A 350 10.74 -35.51 -19.56
C THR A 350 11.92 -34.71 -20.08
N LEU A 351 12.24 -33.60 -19.40
CA LEU A 351 13.41 -32.79 -19.69
C LEU A 351 14.54 -33.21 -18.76
N SER A 352 15.76 -33.35 -19.31
CA SER A 352 16.95 -33.52 -18.49
C SER A 352 17.30 -32.21 -17.77
N ARG A 353 18.23 -32.29 -16.81
CA ARG A 353 18.97 -31.09 -16.40
C ARG A 353 19.79 -30.56 -17.56
N TYR A 354 20.32 -29.34 -17.41
CA TYR A 354 21.26 -28.77 -18.36
C TYR A 354 22.44 -29.72 -18.55
N ILE A 355 22.56 -30.26 -19.76
CA ILE A 355 23.69 -31.08 -20.20
C ILE A 355 24.47 -30.31 -21.24
N ASP A 356 25.79 -30.45 -21.23
CA ASP A 356 26.61 -29.91 -22.31
C ASP A 356 26.38 -30.78 -23.55
N LEU A 357 25.81 -30.19 -24.58
CA LEU A 357 25.66 -30.83 -25.88
C LEU A 357 27.04 -30.79 -26.51
N ARG A 358 27.86 -31.83 -26.27
CA ARG A 358 29.14 -31.99 -26.96
C ARG A 358 28.89 -31.83 -28.46
N LEU A 359 29.25 -30.67 -28.98
CA LEU A 359 29.42 -30.42 -30.40
C LEU A 359 30.44 -31.45 -30.87
N SER A 360 30.00 -32.44 -31.63
CA SER A 360 30.89 -33.17 -32.52
C SER A 360 31.36 -32.17 -33.57
N GLY A 361 32.39 -31.42 -33.19
CA GLY A 361 33.18 -30.54 -34.02
C GLY A 361 34.59 -31.10 -34.11
N SER A 362 34.75 -32.08 -34.98
CA SER A 362 35.96 -32.28 -35.79
C SER A 362 35.55 -32.96 -37.08
#